data_AF-A0A0B7NJX6-F1
#
_entry.id   AF-A0A0B7NJX6-F1
#
_cell.length_a   1.000
_cell.length_b   1.000
_cell.length_c   1.000
_cell.angle_alpha   90.00
_cell.angle_beta   90.00
_cell.angle_gamma   90.00
#
_symmetry.space_group_name_H-M   'P 1'
#
loop_
_entity.id
_entity.type
_entity.pdbx_description
1 polymer ?
#
loop_
_entity_poly.entity_id
_entity_poly.type
_entity_poly.pdbx_seq_one_letter_code
_entity_poly.pdbx_strand_id
1 'polypeptide(L)'
;MASLLFEREGRYLSLRGEYINRIGSRKEHVVTVEFIENRLLRDGKDKGHHVTVINHLEINDRLPKTIVDDNGNEKPLSGKKKNKLFKEAQQKLLHSIIDRFGNPSKWEKPVDLGLGSTKAEDAKAYYRVIFWPFGQRIRHSVGLGMTDFHITVGFSPHDVHQYKGPGTLLCLEKKQPCTKELYSRLIEYVPFYHQDKHFTGALFRTGWRHGYYTQLAHLSRILLQCEKD
;
A
#
# COMPACT_ATOMS: atom_id res chain seq x y z
N MET A 1 8.41 -2.17 22.46
CA MET A 1 7.60 -1.50 21.41
C MET A 1 7.45 -2.45 20.24
N ALA A 2 6.26 -2.60 19.66
CA ALA A 2 6.07 -3.51 18.51
C ALA A 2 7.02 -3.15 17.35
N SER A 3 7.77 -4.15 16.88
CA SER A 3 8.87 -3.97 15.94
C SER A 3 8.39 -3.81 14.49
N LEU A 4 9.15 -3.02 13.73
CA LEU A 4 9.09 -2.96 12.28
C LEU A 4 10.33 -3.65 11.72
N LEU A 5 10.13 -4.42 10.65
CA LEU A 5 11.16 -5.08 9.86
C LEU A 5 11.00 -4.65 8.41
N PHE A 6 12.10 -4.44 7.71
CA PHE A 6 12.09 -4.19 6.28
C PHE A 6 12.96 -5.25 5.62
N GLU A 7 12.34 -6.09 4.80
CA GLU A 7 12.98 -7.29 4.28
C GLU A 7 12.39 -7.71 2.94
N ARG A 8 12.98 -8.77 2.36
CA ARG A 8 12.47 -9.40 1.16
C ARG A 8 11.27 -10.28 1.52
N GLU A 9 10.17 -10.11 0.81
CA GLU A 9 9.06 -11.07 0.82
C GLU A 9 8.81 -11.59 -0.58
N GLY A 10 9.23 -12.82 -0.86
CA GLY A 10 9.20 -13.38 -2.20
C GLY A 10 9.88 -12.47 -3.21
N ARG A 11 9.09 -11.86 -4.11
CA ARG A 11 9.56 -10.94 -5.15
C ARG A 11 9.43 -9.44 -4.79
N TYR A 12 9.14 -9.13 -3.53
CA TYR A 12 8.85 -7.77 -3.06
C TYR A 12 9.90 -7.29 -2.05
N LEU A 13 10.04 -5.97 -1.90
CA LEU A 13 10.60 -5.39 -0.68
C LEU A 13 9.45 -4.83 0.15
N SER A 14 9.36 -5.30 1.39
CA SER A 14 8.15 -5.15 2.18
C SER A 14 8.46 -4.74 3.62
N LEU A 15 7.57 -3.92 4.18
CA LEU A 15 7.53 -3.63 5.61
C LEU A 15 6.69 -4.70 6.32
N ARG A 16 7.26 -5.26 7.38
CA ARG A 16 6.73 -6.39 8.17
C ARG A 16 6.97 -6.14 9.67
N GLY A 17 6.68 -7.15 10.48
CA GLY A 17 6.91 -7.16 11.92
C GLY A 17 5.62 -7.14 12.73
N GLU A 18 5.78 -7.19 14.05
CA GLU A 18 4.66 -7.27 15.00
C GLU A 18 3.66 -6.12 14.81
N TYR A 19 4.17 -4.91 14.51
CA TYR A 19 3.31 -3.75 14.29
C TYR A 19 2.38 -3.93 13.09
N ILE A 20 2.91 -4.45 11.97
CA ILE A 20 2.15 -4.70 10.74
C ILE A 20 1.17 -5.85 10.90
N ASN A 21 1.60 -6.93 11.57
CA ASN A 21 0.72 -8.03 11.94
C ASN A 21 -0.45 -7.57 12.79
N ARG A 22 -0.20 -6.72 13.79
CA ARG A 22 -1.27 -6.19 14.64
C ARG A 22 -2.29 -5.35 13.87
N ILE A 23 -1.88 -4.61 12.84
CA ILE A 23 -2.81 -3.88 11.97
C ILE A 23 -3.60 -4.85 11.10
N GLY A 24 -2.91 -5.77 10.41
CA GLY A 24 -3.52 -6.71 9.47
C GLY A 24 -4.45 -7.73 10.12
N SER A 25 -4.20 -8.09 11.38
CA SER A 25 -4.99 -9.07 12.14
C SER A 25 -6.17 -8.47 12.91
N ARG A 26 -6.47 -7.17 12.74
CA ARG A 26 -7.68 -6.56 13.33
C ARG A 26 -8.92 -7.27 12.79
N LYS A 27 -9.74 -7.80 13.70
CA LYS A 27 -10.98 -8.49 13.34
C LYS A 27 -11.99 -7.49 12.81
N GLU A 28 -12.61 -7.83 11.68
CA GLU A 28 -13.62 -7.02 11.01
C GLU A 28 -14.76 -7.93 10.62
N HIS A 29 -15.98 -7.60 11.06
CA HIS A 29 -17.16 -8.47 10.92
C HIS A 29 -17.54 -8.75 9.45
N VAL A 30 -17.19 -7.85 8.54
CA VAL A 30 -17.44 -7.99 7.09
C VAL A 30 -16.44 -8.89 6.37
N VAL A 31 -15.34 -9.27 7.04
CA VAL A 31 -14.30 -10.14 6.48
C VAL A 31 -14.53 -11.55 7.01
N THR A 32 -15.08 -12.42 6.16
CA THR A 32 -15.38 -13.81 6.53
C THR A 32 -14.11 -14.65 6.66
N VAL A 33 -14.24 -15.81 7.30
CA VAL A 33 -13.14 -16.78 7.46
C VAL A 33 -12.57 -17.20 6.09
N GLU A 34 -13.44 -17.44 5.11
CA GLU A 34 -13.06 -17.80 3.74
C GLU A 34 -12.07 -16.78 3.13
N PHE A 35 -12.34 -15.48 3.29
CA PHE A 35 -11.46 -14.43 2.77
C PHE A 35 -10.07 -14.48 3.40
N ILE A 36 -10.02 -14.73 4.71
CA ILE A 36 -8.77 -14.84 5.46
C ILE A 36 -8.01 -16.09 5.03
N GLU A 37 -8.70 -17.22 4.89
CA GLU A 37 -8.12 -18.50 4.46
C GLU A 37 -7.51 -18.40 3.06
N ASN A 38 -8.19 -17.77 2.11
CA ASN A 38 -7.66 -17.54 0.75
C ASN A 38 -6.34 -16.74 0.79
N ARG A 39 -6.27 -15.70 1.63
CA ARG A 39 -5.02 -14.95 1.82
C ARG A 39 -3.93 -15.80 2.47
N LEU A 40 -4.26 -16.59 3.49
CA LEU A 40 -3.30 -17.47 4.15
C LEU A 40 -2.80 -18.59 3.22
N LEU A 41 -3.64 -19.11 2.32
CA LEU A 41 -3.26 -20.07 1.28
C LEU A 41 -2.29 -19.45 0.27
N ARG A 42 -2.54 -18.20 -0.15
CA ARG A 42 -1.67 -17.49 -1.09
C ARG A 42 -0.32 -17.10 -0.46
N ASP A 43 -0.36 -16.52 0.75
CA ASP A 43 0.82 -15.91 1.38
C ASP A 43 1.61 -16.90 2.26
N GLY A 44 0.97 -17.99 2.70
CA GLY A 44 1.50 -18.91 3.70
C GLY A 44 1.08 -18.52 5.12
N LYS A 45 0.56 -19.50 5.88
CA LYS A 45 0.00 -19.30 7.23
C LYS A 45 0.98 -18.63 8.21
N ASP A 46 2.27 -18.93 8.08
CA ASP A 46 3.31 -18.48 9.01
C ASP A 46 3.99 -17.17 8.59
N LYS A 47 3.63 -16.60 7.43
CA LYS A 47 4.25 -15.38 6.93
C LYS A 47 3.68 -14.12 7.58
N GLY A 48 2.46 -14.16 8.10
CA GLY A 48 1.82 -12.97 8.66
C GLY A 48 1.44 -11.94 7.58
N HIS A 49 1.49 -10.66 7.94
CA HIS A 49 1.09 -9.54 7.08
C HIS A 49 2.28 -8.70 6.64
N HIS A 50 2.12 -8.00 5.52
CA HIS A 50 3.12 -7.10 4.99
C HIS A 50 2.50 -5.91 4.27
N VAL A 51 3.27 -4.82 4.15
CA VAL A 51 3.04 -3.73 3.22
C VAL A 51 4.09 -3.82 2.13
N THR A 52 3.68 -3.98 0.87
CA THR A 52 4.60 -3.92 -0.27
C THR A 52 5.07 -2.49 -0.47
N VAL A 53 6.38 -2.26 -0.38
CA VAL A 53 6.98 -0.93 -0.56
C VAL A 53 7.54 -0.78 -1.96
N ILE A 54 8.17 -1.83 -2.48
CA ILE A 54 8.67 -1.91 -3.85
C ILE A 54 8.22 -3.25 -4.44
N ASN A 55 7.53 -3.18 -5.57
CA ASN A 55 6.96 -4.35 -6.23
C ASN A 55 7.94 -5.01 -7.23
N HIS A 56 7.62 -6.22 -7.67
CA HIS A 56 8.52 -6.98 -8.54
C HIS A 56 8.67 -6.39 -9.96
N LEU A 57 7.66 -5.68 -10.46
CA LEU A 57 7.74 -5.00 -11.76
C LEU A 57 8.73 -3.84 -11.68
N GLU A 58 8.65 -3.05 -10.60
CA GLU A 58 9.55 -1.91 -10.34
C GLU A 58 11.02 -2.33 -10.22
N ILE A 59 11.29 -3.49 -9.64
CA ILE A 59 12.65 -4.06 -9.58
C ILE A 59 13.07 -4.54 -10.98
N ASN A 60 12.17 -5.25 -11.68
CA ASN A 60 12.45 -5.84 -12.98
C ASN A 60 12.70 -4.77 -14.06
N ASP A 61 12.03 -3.62 -14.00
CA ASP A 61 12.19 -2.52 -14.97
C ASP A 61 13.58 -1.89 -14.94
N ARG A 62 14.33 -2.10 -13.85
CA ARG A 62 15.70 -1.60 -13.66
C ARG A 62 16.77 -2.63 -14.00
N LEU A 63 16.38 -3.85 -14.34
CA LEU A 63 17.33 -4.88 -14.74
C LEU A 63 17.76 -4.68 -16.19
N PRO A 64 19.00 -5.01 -16.55
CA PRO A 64 19.39 -5.08 -17.95
C PRO A 64 18.46 -6.05 -18.68
N LYS A 65 18.11 -5.74 -19.93
CA LYS A 65 17.27 -6.61 -20.79
C LYS A 65 18.12 -7.59 -21.59
N THR A 66 19.30 -7.14 -21.99
CA THR A 66 20.29 -7.89 -22.76
C THR A 66 21.60 -7.97 -21.98
N ILE A 67 22.40 -8.97 -22.32
CA ILE A 67 23.79 -9.10 -21.90
C ILE A 67 24.65 -9.23 -23.14
N VAL A 68 25.83 -8.64 -23.09
CA VAL A 68 26.84 -8.78 -24.15
C VAL A 68 27.55 -10.11 -23.93
N ASP A 69 27.63 -10.93 -24.98
CA ASP A 69 28.42 -12.17 -24.95
C ASP A 69 29.91 -11.91 -25.24
N ASP A 70 30.73 -12.95 -25.14
CA ASP A 70 32.19 -12.85 -25.33
C ASP A 70 32.59 -12.36 -26.74
N ASN A 71 31.65 -12.40 -27.69
CA ASN A 71 31.81 -11.93 -29.06
C ASN A 71 31.22 -10.53 -29.28
N GLY A 72 30.80 -9.83 -28.22
CA GLY A 72 30.22 -8.49 -28.32
C GLY A 72 28.76 -8.45 -28.74
N ASN A 73 28.07 -9.59 -28.87
CA ASN A 73 26.68 -9.63 -29.31
C ASN A 73 25.71 -9.50 -28.13
N GLU A 74 24.69 -8.67 -28.29
CA GLU A 74 23.59 -8.59 -27.34
C GLU A 74 22.70 -9.83 -27.41
N LYS A 75 22.56 -10.53 -26.28
CA LYS A 75 21.66 -11.67 -26.13
C LYS A 75 20.65 -11.43 -25.00
N PRO A 76 19.39 -11.91 -25.15
CA PRO A 76 18.43 -11.87 -24.06
C PRO A 76 18.94 -12.63 -22.83
N LEU A 77 18.61 -12.14 -21.65
CA LEU A 77 18.92 -12.84 -20.41
C LEU A 77 18.17 -14.16 -20.31
N SER A 78 18.90 -15.25 -20.10
CA SER A 78 18.30 -16.53 -19.75
C SER A 78 17.55 -16.43 -18.42
N GLY A 79 16.48 -17.23 -18.24
CA GLY A 79 15.64 -17.17 -17.05
C GLY A 79 16.41 -17.36 -15.73
N LYS A 80 17.43 -18.24 -15.71
CA LYS A 80 18.30 -18.46 -14.55
C LYS A 80 19.16 -17.23 -14.24
N LYS A 81 19.74 -16.59 -15.26
CA LYS A 81 20.53 -15.35 -15.09
C LYS A 81 19.63 -14.19 -14.65
N LYS A 82 18.46 -14.04 -15.27
CA LYS A 82 17.47 -13.01 -14.89
C LYS A 82 17.05 -13.13 -13.42
N ASN A 83 16.76 -14.35 -12.95
CA ASN A 83 16.39 -14.57 -11.55
C ASN A 83 17.55 -14.26 -10.57
N LYS A 84 18.79 -14.59 -10.95
CA LYS A 84 19.98 -14.23 -10.16
C LYS A 84 20.12 -12.71 -10.05
N LEU A 85 20.09 -12.01 -11.18
CA LEU A 85 20.17 -10.54 -11.23
C LEU A 85 19.03 -9.87 -10.46
N PHE A 86 17.81 -10.40 -10.55
CA PHE A 86 16.66 -9.92 -9.78
C PHE A 86 16.92 -9.99 -8.27
N LYS A 87 17.38 -11.14 -7.77
CA LYS A 87 17.70 -11.31 -6.34
C LYS A 87 18.84 -10.40 -5.89
N GLU A 88 19.85 -10.22 -6.72
CA GLU A 88 20.97 -9.31 -6.44
C GLU A 88 20.51 -7.85 -6.39
N ALA A 89 19.69 -7.41 -7.36
CA ALA A 89 19.12 -6.07 -7.38
C ALA A 89 18.22 -5.82 -6.16
N GLN A 90 17.37 -6.80 -5.81
CA GLN A 90 16.51 -6.74 -4.63
C GLN A 90 17.35 -6.60 -3.34
N GLN A 91 18.44 -7.38 -3.21
CA GLN A 91 19.33 -7.29 -2.05
C GLN A 91 20.09 -5.96 -2.00
N LYS A 92 20.59 -5.47 -3.13
CA LYS A 92 21.27 -4.17 -3.23
C LYS A 92 20.34 -3.04 -2.83
N LEU A 93 19.09 -3.05 -3.33
CA LEU A 93 18.08 -2.07 -2.95
C LEU A 93 17.79 -2.12 -1.45
N LEU A 94 17.57 -3.32 -0.89
CA LEU A 94 17.33 -3.49 0.54
C LEU A 94 18.47 -2.88 1.39
N HIS A 95 19.72 -3.22 1.10
CA HIS A 95 20.86 -2.65 1.81
C HIS A 95 20.95 -1.13 1.64
N SER A 96 20.83 -0.62 0.42
CA SER A 96 20.89 0.83 0.17
C SER A 96 19.84 1.62 0.94
N ILE A 97 18.63 1.06 1.12
CA ILE A 97 17.56 1.68 1.89
C ILE A 97 17.89 1.63 3.38
N ILE A 98 18.35 0.50 3.91
CA ILE A 98 18.72 0.37 5.32
C ILE A 98 19.92 1.27 5.66
N ASP A 99 20.92 1.34 4.79
CA ASP A 99 22.09 2.21 4.98
C ASP A 99 21.69 3.69 4.99
N ARG A 100 20.76 4.08 4.11
CA ARG A 100 20.30 5.48 4.00
C ARG A 100 19.35 5.91 5.12
N PHE A 101 18.44 5.03 5.54
CA PHE A 101 17.37 5.37 6.48
C PHE A 101 17.56 4.79 7.88
N GLY A 102 18.62 4.01 8.09
CA GLY A 102 18.92 3.34 9.35
C GLY A 102 17.98 2.18 9.68
N ASN A 103 17.99 1.78 10.95
CA ASN A 103 17.28 0.60 11.44
C ASN A 103 15.75 0.74 11.30
N PRO A 104 15.05 -0.20 10.61
CA PRO A 104 13.60 -0.17 10.43
C PRO A 104 12.78 -0.06 11.71
N SER A 105 13.26 -0.60 12.84
CA SER A 105 12.57 -0.51 14.13
C SER A 105 12.41 0.93 14.66
N LYS A 106 13.21 1.88 14.14
CA LYS A 106 13.19 3.31 14.49
C LYS A 106 12.44 4.17 13.48
N TRP A 107 11.95 3.59 12.38
CA TRP A 107 11.22 4.35 11.37
C TRP A 107 9.88 4.84 11.89
N GLU A 108 9.40 5.91 11.26
CA GLU A 108 8.03 6.41 11.43
C GLU A 108 7.05 5.27 11.15
N LYS A 109 6.09 5.07 12.04
CA LYS A 109 5.15 3.94 11.94
C LYS A 109 4.03 4.27 10.93
N PRO A 110 3.63 3.30 10.09
CA PRO A 110 2.48 3.48 9.22
C PRO A 110 1.21 3.69 10.02
N VAL A 111 0.34 4.56 9.55
CA VAL A 111 -0.96 4.84 10.15
C VAL A 111 -2.04 4.06 9.40
N ASP A 112 -2.77 3.25 10.14
CA ASP A 112 -3.94 2.54 9.64
C ASP A 112 -5.15 3.49 9.52
N LEU A 113 -5.58 3.76 8.29
CA LEU A 113 -6.73 4.64 8.00
C LEU A 113 -8.08 3.92 8.14
N GLY A 114 -8.08 2.59 8.15
CA GLY A 114 -9.30 1.79 8.22
C GLY A 114 -9.33 0.63 7.23
N LEU A 115 -10.42 -0.14 7.30
CA LEU A 115 -10.70 -1.20 6.34
C LEU A 115 -11.18 -0.59 5.01
N GLY A 116 -10.49 -0.90 3.93
CA GLY A 116 -10.92 -0.65 2.56
C GLY A 116 -11.39 -1.92 1.88
N SER A 117 -12.18 -1.76 0.82
CA SER A 117 -12.55 -2.87 -0.04
C SER A 117 -12.56 -2.48 -1.51
N THR A 118 -12.24 -3.44 -2.38
CA THR A 118 -12.45 -3.28 -3.82
C THR A 118 -13.10 -4.54 -4.39
N LYS A 119 -13.84 -4.37 -5.48
CA LYS A 119 -14.59 -5.42 -6.14
C LYS A 119 -14.33 -5.39 -7.65
N ALA A 120 -14.03 -6.56 -8.21
CA ALA A 120 -14.08 -6.86 -9.64
C ALA A 120 -15.37 -7.65 -9.96
N GLU A 121 -15.57 -8.04 -11.21
CA GLU A 121 -16.80 -8.70 -11.68
C GLU A 121 -17.18 -9.91 -10.80
N ASP A 122 -16.20 -10.76 -10.47
CA ASP A 122 -16.35 -12.01 -9.73
C ASP A 122 -15.54 -12.07 -8.43
N ALA A 123 -14.78 -11.03 -8.09
CA ALA A 123 -13.86 -11.04 -6.95
C ALA A 123 -14.01 -9.83 -6.03
N LYS A 124 -13.72 -10.03 -4.74
CA LYS A 124 -13.66 -8.97 -3.73
C LYS A 124 -12.42 -9.13 -2.87
N ALA A 125 -11.77 -8.01 -2.56
CA ALA A 125 -10.63 -7.96 -1.66
C ALA A 125 -10.86 -6.95 -0.53
N TYR A 126 -10.43 -7.30 0.68
CA TYR A 126 -10.38 -6.44 1.86
C TYR A 126 -8.93 -6.23 2.29
N TYR A 127 -8.63 -4.98 2.67
CA TYR A 127 -7.28 -4.57 3.04
C TYR A 127 -7.34 -3.39 4.00
N ARG A 128 -6.30 -3.23 4.83
CA ARG A 128 -6.10 -2.01 5.62
C ARG A 128 -5.44 -0.97 4.72
N VAL A 129 -6.05 0.19 4.58
CA VAL A 129 -5.44 1.31 3.85
C VAL A 129 -4.41 1.98 4.77
N ILE A 130 -3.18 2.11 4.30
CA ILE A 130 -2.05 2.58 5.10
C ILE A 130 -1.59 3.95 4.62
N PHE A 131 -1.64 4.93 5.52
CA PHE A 131 -0.93 6.20 5.33
C PHE A 131 0.49 6.07 5.88
N TRP A 132 1.48 6.26 5.00
CA TRP A 132 2.88 6.15 5.41
C TRP A 132 3.81 7.07 4.59
N PRO A 133 3.90 8.36 4.94
CA PRO A 133 4.78 9.32 4.27
C PRO A 133 6.24 8.88 4.23
N PHE A 134 6.73 8.23 5.28
CA PHE A 134 8.08 7.66 5.31
C PHE A 134 8.29 6.62 4.22
N GLY A 135 7.29 5.77 3.96
CA GLY A 135 7.31 4.82 2.85
C GLY A 135 7.42 5.50 1.49
N GLN A 136 6.72 6.63 1.30
CA GLN A 136 6.85 7.43 0.07
C GLN A 136 8.25 8.03 -0.06
N ARG A 137 8.86 8.50 1.04
CA ARG A 137 10.25 8.98 1.04
C ARG A 137 11.22 7.88 0.64
N ILE A 138 11.04 6.65 1.13
CA ILE A 138 11.84 5.49 0.69
C ILE A 138 11.70 5.31 -0.84
N ARG A 139 10.47 5.27 -1.35
CA ARG A 139 10.21 5.10 -2.79
C ARG A 139 10.86 6.21 -3.63
N HIS A 140 10.65 7.47 -3.24
CA HIS A 140 11.25 8.62 -3.90
C HIS A 140 12.78 8.56 -3.89
N SER A 141 13.38 8.12 -2.78
CA SER A 141 14.85 8.03 -2.63
C SER A 141 15.53 7.06 -3.60
N VAL A 142 14.77 6.09 -4.11
CA VAL A 142 15.23 5.14 -5.13
C VAL A 142 14.69 5.50 -6.51
N GLY A 143 14.01 6.64 -6.70
CA GLY A 143 13.47 7.06 -8.01
C GLY A 143 12.20 6.33 -8.42
N LEU A 144 11.36 5.91 -7.47
CA LEU A 144 10.02 5.39 -7.72
C LEU A 144 8.97 6.46 -7.46
N GLY A 145 7.86 6.40 -8.20
CA GLY A 145 6.70 7.25 -7.99
C GLY A 145 5.92 6.92 -6.72
N MET A 146 4.88 7.70 -6.43
CA MET A 146 3.96 7.42 -5.32
C MET A 146 3.20 6.12 -5.54
N THR A 147 2.76 5.47 -4.46
CA THR A 147 1.86 4.31 -4.49
C THR A 147 0.93 4.31 -3.29
N ASP A 148 -0.22 3.66 -3.40
CA ASP A 148 -1.08 3.40 -2.24
C ASP A 148 -0.55 2.20 -1.44
N PHE A 149 -0.24 2.44 -0.16
CA PHE A 149 0.14 1.37 0.75
C PHE A 149 -1.10 0.70 1.34
N HIS A 150 -1.06 -0.62 1.40
CA HIS A 150 -2.12 -1.40 1.99
C HIS A 150 -1.59 -2.70 2.59
N ILE A 151 -2.36 -3.28 3.52
CA ILE A 151 -2.15 -4.63 4.05
C ILE A 151 -3.33 -5.47 3.62
N THR A 152 -3.09 -6.49 2.81
CA THR A 152 -4.15 -7.43 2.43
C THR A 152 -4.62 -8.22 3.66
N VAL A 153 -5.92 -8.18 3.92
CA VAL A 153 -6.55 -8.90 5.03
C VAL A 153 -7.09 -10.24 4.52
N GLY A 154 -7.83 -10.20 3.40
CA GLY A 154 -8.45 -11.35 2.78
C GLY A 154 -9.11 -11.03 1.43
N PHE A 155 -9.43 -12.04 0.64
CA PHE A 155 -10.11 -11.91 -0.65
C PHE A 155 -10.88 -13.18 -1.02
N SER A 156 -11.87 -13.07 -1.89
CA SER A 156 -12.54 -14.23 -2.49
C SER A 156 -13.05 -13.89 -3.90
N PRO A 157 -12.92 -14.81 -4.89
CA PRO A 157 -12.12 -16.04 -4.82
C PRO A 157 -10.61 -15.77 -5.05
N HIS A 158 -10.27 -14.66 -5.69
CA HIS A 158 -8.89 -14.23 -5.95
C HIS A 158 -8.69 -12.75 -5.57
N ASP A 159 -7.43 -12.33 -5.42
CA ASP A 159 -7.12 -10.94 -5.08
C ASP A 159 -7.44 -10.01 -6.26
N VAL A 160 -7.81 -8.77 -5.95
CA VAL A 160 -8.14 -7.75 -6.94
C VAL A 160 -6.99 -6.77 -7.04
N HIS A 161 -6.37 -6.65 -8.22
CA HIS A 161 -5.20 -5.80 -8.47
C HIS A 161 -5.58 -4.44 -9.07
N GLN A 162 -6.52 -3.74 -8.42
CA GLN A 162 -6.96 -2.39 -8.81
C GLN A 162 -6.50 -1.35 -7.77
N TYR A 163 -6.96 -0.10 -7.90
CA TYR A 163 -6.73 0.95 -6.90
C TYR A 163 -7.18 0.50 -5.50
N LYS A 164 -6.29 0.70 -4.51
CA LYS A 164 -6.46 0.31 -3.09
C LYS A 164 -6.15 1.47 -2.13
N GLY A 165 -6.30 2.71 -2.58
CA GLY A 165 -6.05 3.91 -1.80
C GLY A 165 -7.21 4.34 -0.90
N PRO A 166 -7.11 5.51 -0.25
CA PRO A 166 -8.09 5.98 0.75
C PRO A 166 -9.52 6.15 0.24
N GLY A 167 -9.72 6.31 -1.08
CA GLY A 167 -11.06 6.38 -1.68
C GLY A 167 -11.86 5.08 -1.60
N THR A 168 -11.24 3.98 -1.20
CA THR A 168 -11.89 2.67 -1.04
C THR A 168 -12.25 2.31 0.41
N LEU A 169 -12.01 3.22 1.35
CA LEU A 169 -12.36 3.03 2.76
C LEU A 169 -13.86 2.71 2.92
N LEU A 170 -14.18 1.63 3.63
CA LEU A 170 -15.55 1.18 3.81
C LEU A 170 -16.45 2.25 4.44
N CYS A 171 -15.95 3.00 5.42
CA CYS A 171 -16.74 4.06 6.07
C CYS A 171 -17.23 5.15 5.08
N LEU A 172 -16.58 5.29 3.92
CA LEU A 172 -16.97 6.26 2.89
C LEU A 172 -18.05 5.70 1.92
N GLU A 173 -18.32 4.40 1.91
CA GLU A 173 -19.31 3.76 1.02
C GLU A 173 -20.76 4.17 1.33
N LYS A 174 -21.66 4.14 0.31
CA LYS A 174 -23.01 4.74 0.31
C LYS A 174 -23.89 4.40 1.53
N LYS A 175 -23.70 3.25 2.18
CA LYS A 175 -24.52 2.74 3.29
C LYS A 175 -23.73 2.45 4.57
N GLN A 176 -22.47 2.84 4.64
CA GLN A 176 -21.63 2.56 5.79
C GLN A 176 -21.62 3.75 6.77
N PRO A 177 -21.62 3.47 8.08
CA PRO A 177 -21.48 4.52 9.08
C PRO A 177 -20.07 5.15 8.97
N CYS A 178 -20.01 6.46 9.15
CA CYS A 178 -18.77 7.20 9.29
C CYS A 178 -19.02 8.21 10.41
N THR A 179 -18.31 8.11 11.52
CA THR A 179 -18.48 9.09 12.59
C THR A 179 -17.89 10.43 12.18
N LYS A 180 -18.35 11.51 12.80
CA LYS A 180 -17.85 12.86 12.52
C LYS A 180 -16.36 12.98 12.86
N GLU A 181 -15.90 12.28 13.90
CA GLU A 181 -14.51 12.23 14.33
C GLU A 181 -13.63 11.52 13.30
N LEU A 182 -14.07 10.35 12.82
CA LEU A 182 -13.35 9.62 11.77
C LEU A 182 -13.31 10.44 10.48
N TYR A 183 -14.43 11.04 10.08
CA TYR A 183 -14.50 11.90 8.91
C TYR A 183 -13.55 13.10 9.01
N SER A 184 -13.54 13.79 10.16
CA SER A 184 -12.65 14.92 10.40
C SER A 184 -11.19 14.50 10.34
N ARG A 185 -10.84 13.36 10.94
CA ARG A 185 -9.50 12.80 10.86
C ARG A 185 -9.09 12.44 9.43
N LEU A 186 -10.00 11.93 8.60
CA LEU A 186 -9.70 11.63 7.20
C LEU A 186 -9.40 12.89 6.38
N ILE A 187 -10.03 14.01 6.70
CA ILE A 187 -9.74 15.30 6.07
C ILE A 187 -8.30 15.76 6.34
N GLU A 188 -7.73 15.46 7.52
CA GLU A 188 -6.34 15.81 7.86
C GLU A 188 -5.31 15.17 6.91
N TYR A 189 -5.66 14.06 6.24
CA TYR A 189 -4.78 13.40 5.28
C TYR A 189 -4.92 13.93 3.84
N VAL A 190 -5.92 14.76 3.56
CA VAL A 190 -6.18 15.27 2.20
C VAL A 190 -5.00 15.99 1.56
N PRO A 191 -4.16 16.79 2.27
CA PRO A 191 -2.98 17.40 1.65
C PRO A 191 -2.05 16.39 0.96
N PHE A 192 -1.94 15.17 1.50
CA PHE A 192 -1.11 14.10 0.96
C PHE A 192 -1.77 13.33 -0.21
N TYR A 193 -3.08 13.50 -0.39
CA TYR A 193 -3.89 12.77 -1.36
C TYR A 193 -4.75 13.72 -2.22
N HIS A 194 -4.40 14.99 -2.35
CA HIS A 194 -5.25 15.99 -3.03
C HIS A 194 -5.45 15.69 -4.53
N GLN A 195 -4.52 14.96 -5.14
CA GLN A 195 -4.61 14.47 -6.52
C GLN A 195 -5.49 13.22 -6.66
N ASP A 196 -5.80 12.54 -5.55
CA ASP A 196 -6.66 11.37 -5.52
C ASP A 196 -8.15 11.79 -5.60
N LYS A 197 -8.67 11.80 -6.83
CA LYS A 197 -10.06 12.16 -7.11
C LYS A 197 -11.06 11.13 -6.56
N HIS A 198 -10.64 9.87 -6.37
CA HIS A 198 -11.50 8.86 -5.75
C HIS A 198 -11.71 9.18 -4.27
N PHE A 199 -10.62 9.50 -3.55
CA PHE A 199 -10.68 9.84 -2.13
C PHE A 199 -11.41 11.15 -1.86
N THR A 200 -11.02 12.22 -2.54
CA THR A 200 -11.65 13.54 -2.36
C THR A 200 -13.14 13.50 -2.72
N GLY A 201 -13.49 12.85 -3.84
CA GLY A 201 -14.89 12.66 -4.22
C GLY A 201 -15.68 11.81 -3.22
N ALA A 202 -15.07 10.77 -2.64
CA ALA A 202 -15.71 9.97 -1.59
C ALA A 202 -15.97 10.79 -0.33
N LEU A 203 -15.00 11.60 0.12
CA LEU A 203 -15.18 12.50 1.26
C LEU A 203 -16.33 13.49 1.05
N PHE A 204 -16.43 14.13 -0.12
CA PHE A 204 -17.55 15.04 -0.40
C PHE A 204 -18.90 14.32 -0.29
N ARG A 205 -19.04 13.16 -0.95
CA ARG A 205 -20.30 12.38 -0.90
C ARG A 205 -20.65 11.97 0.53
N THR A 206 -19.67 11.53 1.32
CA THR A 206 -19.86 11.14 2.72
C THR A 206 -20.28 12.34 3.58
N GLY A 207 -19.61 13.48 3.43
CA GLY A 207 -19.93 14.68 4.21
C GLY A 207 -21.34 15.20 3.93
N TRP A 208 -21.76 15.20 2.67
CA TRP A 208 -23.13 15.59 2.28
C TRP A 208 -24.17 14.63 2.85
N ARG A 209 -23.95 13.32 2.70
CA ARG A 209 -24.85 12.29 3.21
C ARG A 209 -25.09 12.39 4.72
N HIS A 210 -24.05 12.69 5.48
CA HIS A 210 -24.11 12.73 6.95
C HIS A 210 -24.34 14.14 7.53
N GLY A 211 -24.51 15.17 6.67
CA GLY A 211 -24.74 16.55 7.13
C GLY A 211 -23.54 17.21 7.80
N TYR A 212 -22.31 16.79 7.47
CA TYR A 212 -21.06 17.32 8.05
C TYR A 212 -20.61 18.62 7.36
N TYR A 213 -21.51 19.60 7.27
CA TYR A 213 -21.31 20.81 6.47
C TYR A 213 -20.10 21.64 6.91
N THR A 214 -19.83 21.75 8.22
CA THR A 214 -18.64 22.44 8.72
C THR A 214 -17.35 21.76 8.24
N GLN A 215 -17.30 20.43 8.27
CA GLN A 215 -16.16 19.65 7.79
C GLN A 215 -16.03 19.74 6.26
N LEU A 216 -17.13 19.76 5.52
CA LEU A 216 -17.12 19.99 4.06
C LEU A 216 -16.54 21.35 3.68
N ALA A 217 -16.90 22.40 4.42
CA ALA A 217 -16.32 23.73 4.22
C ALA A 217 -14.81 23.71 4.50
N HIS A 218 -14.37 22.98 5.52
CA HIS A 218 -12.95 22.79 5.81
C HIS A 218 -12.21 22.01 4.71
N LEU A 219 -12.79 20.90 4.24
CA LEU A 219 -12.26 20.11 3.12
C LEU A 219 -12.07 20.96 1.86
N SER A 220 -13.06 21.78 1.53
CA SER A 220 -13.02 22.67 0.36
C SER A 220 -11.87 23.68 0.47
N ARG A 221 -11.65 24.24 1.66
CA ARG A 221 -10.52 25.17 1.91
C ARG A 221 -9.17 24.48 1.73
N ILE A 222 -9.01 23.26 2.24
CA ILE A 222 -7.76 22.49 2.07
C ILE A 222 -7.47 22.25 0.59
N LEU A 223 -8.47 21.82 -0.19
CA LEU A 223 -8.27 21.53 -1.61
C LEU A 223 -7.88 22.79 -2.41
N LEU A 224 -8.51 23.93 -2.11
CA LEU A 224 -8.14 25.22 -2.71
C LEU A 224 -6.73 25.69 -2.32
N GLN A 225 -6.20 25.25 -1.19
CA GLN A 225 -4.82 25.52 -0.79
C GLN A 225 -3.86 24.62 -1.57
N CYS A 226 -4.16 23.33 -1.67
CA CYS A 226 -3.31 22.38 -2.40
C CYS A 226 -3.25 22.64 -3.91
N GLU A 227 -4.24 23.28 -4.52
CA GLU A 227 -4.20 23.66 -5.95
C GLU A 227 -3.25 24.83 -6.26
N LYS A 228 -2.77 25.54 -5.23
CA LYS A 228 -1.85 26.67 -5.38
C LYS A 228 -0.37 26.30 -5.24
N ASP A 229 -0.09 25.07 -4.79
CA ASP A 229 1.26 24.52 -4.58
C ASP A 229 1.67 23.60 -5.74
#